data_AF-A0A520RW07-F1
#
_entry.id   AF-A0A520RW07-F1
#
_cell.length_a   1.000
_cell.length_b   1.000
_cell.length_c   1.000
_cell.angle_alpha   90.00
_cell.angle_beta   90.00
_cell.angle_gamma   90.00
#
_symmetry.space_group_name_H-M   'P 1'
#
loop_
_entity.id
_entity.type
_entity.pdbx_description
1 polymer ?
#
loop_
_entity_poly.entity_id
_entity_poly.type
_entity_poly.pdbx_seq_one_letter_code
_entity_poly.pdbx_strand_id
1 'polypeptide(L)'
;SDRGGRPPGGNATRSDWFVGKGHDTFAPMGPWIVPKEFYGDPMSNLVQTLTVDGQVMQRAEAGDMIHSLWEIIEYASSIITLYPGDVINNGTSGGTGMGTAVRGEQRFLQSGEVMEASIDGIGSMSIRVEAEPPPPGGTGSRLPPVNSYR
;
A
#
# COMPACT_ATOMS: atom_id res chain seq x y z
N SER A 1 11.80 13.56 -5.16
CA SER A 1 13.05 13.62 -5.94
C SER A 1 14.17 14.13 -5.03
N ASP A 2 14.70 13.25 -4.19
CA ASP A 2 15.78 13.52 -3.26
C ASP A 2 17.15 13.23 -3.89
N ARG A 3 17.35 13.77 -5.10
CA ARG A 3 18.63 13.84 -5.83
C ARG A 3 19.67 14.66 -5.07
N GLY A 4 20.09 14.23 -3.89
CA GLY A 4 21.05 14.99 -3.06
C GLY A 4 21.06 14.68 -1.57
N GLY A 5 20.35 13.65 -1.08
CA GLY A 5 20.50 13.20 0.30
C GLY A 5 19.65 13.99 1.29
N ARG A 6 18.56 13.36 1.72
CA ARG A 6 18.07 13.59 3.08
C ARG A 6 18.91 12.70 4.02
N PRO A 7 19.32 13.17 5.21
CA PRO A 7 19.96 12.30 6.19
C PRO A 7 19.03 11.12 6.51
N PRO A 8 19.55 9.93 6.87
CA PRO A 8 18.73 8.89 7.46
C PRO A 8 18.04 9.47 8.70
N GLY A 9 16.71 9.50 8.71
CA GLY A 9 15.92 10.17 9.75
C GLY A 9 15.39 11.55 9.36
N GLY A 10 14.64 11.64 8.26
CA GLY A 10 13.76 12.79 8.00
C GLY A 10 12.97 13.15 9.27
N ASN A 11 12.81 14.45 9.52
CA ASN A 11 12.28 15.04 10.77
C ASN A 11 11.51 14.03 11.67
N ALA A 12 12.10 13.63 12.79
CA ALA A 12 11.55 12.64 13.72
C ALA A 12 10.13 12.95 14.23
N THR A 13 9.61 14.16 14.01
CA THR A 13 8.26 14.57 14.40
C THR A 13 7.22 14.51 13.27
N ARG A 14 7.61 14.27 12.00
CA ARG A 14 6.65 14.23 10.87
C ARG A 14 7.02 13.16 9.86
N SER A 15 6.10 12.22 9.64
CA SER A 15 6.22 11.23 8.57
C SER A 15 6.07 11.90 7.21
N ASP A 16 7.03 11.66 6.31
CA ASP A 16 6.91 12.01 4.90
C ASP A 16 6.24 10.84 4.17
N TRP A 17 4.93 10.90 4.04
CA TRP A 17 4.14 9.84 3.42
C TRP A 17 4.39 9.70 1.93
N PHE A 18 4.79 10.78 1.25
CA PHE A 18 5.13 10.71 -0.17
C PHE A 18 6.36 9.83 -0.37
N VAL A 19 7.42 10.07 0.40
CA VAL A 19 8.62 9.20 0.34
C VAL A 19 8.27 7.79 0.83
N GLY A 20 7.56 7.65 1.96
CA GLY A 20 7.27 6.33 2.53
C GLY A 20 6.37 5.42 1.68
N LYS A 21 5.57 5.97 0.76
CA LYS A 21 4.60 5.22 -0.05
C LYS A 21 4.82 5.34 -1.56
N GLY A 22 5.72 6.22 -2.02
CA GLY A 22 5.93 6.52 -3.44
C GLY A 22 7.12 5.80 -4.08
N HIS A 23 7.63 4.73 -3.48
CA HIS A 23 8.67 3.91 -4.11
C HIS A 23 8.10 3.09 -5.26
N ASP A 24 8.95 2.76 -6.23
CA ASP A 24 8.60 1.83 -7.30
C ASP A 24 8.04 0.53 -6.70
N THR A 25 7.02 -0.04 -7.34
CA THR A 25 6.28 -1.25 -6.91
C THR A 25 5.37 -1.11 -5.68
N PHE A 26 5.36 0.02 -4.95
CA PHE A 26 4.62 0.15 -3.67
C PHE A 26 3.11 0.43 -3.80
N ALA A 27 2.59 0.50 -5.02
CA ALA A 27 1.16 0.64 -5.30
C ALA A 27 0.68 -0.47 -6.26
N PRO A 28 0.75 -1.75 -5.86
CA PRO A 28 0.20 -2.83 -6.68
C PRO A 28 -1.32 -2.65 -6.84
N MET A 29 -1.82 -2.77 -8.06
CA MET A 29 -3.24 -2.61 -8.41
C MET A 29 -3.69 -3.77 -9.29
N GLY A 30 -4.90 -4.28 -9.04
CA GLY A 30 -5.48 -5.37 -9.80
C GLY A 30 -6.07 -6.46 -8.90
N PRO A 31 -6.32 -7.67 -9.44
CA PRO A 31 -6.03 -8.09 -10.81
C PRO A 31 -6.94 -7.43 -11.86
N TRP A 32 -8.11 -6.94 -11.45
CA TRP A 32 -9.12 -6.35 -12.33
C TRP A 32 -9.69 -5.08 -11.74
N ILE A 33 -10.34 -4.28 -12.58
CA ILE A 33 -11.31 -3.28 -12.14
C ILE A 33 -12.68 -3.90 -12.37
N VAL A 34 -13.46 -4.08 -11.31
CA VAL A 34 -14.83 -4.61 -11.40
C VAL A 34 -15.82 -3.44 -11.36
N PRO A 35 -16.57 -3.20 -12.45
CA PRO A 35 -17.62 -2.18 -12.45
C PRO A 35 -18.66 -2.40 -11.36
N LYS A 36 -19.18 -1.31 -10.79
CA LYS A 36 -20.12 -1.32 -9.66
C LYS A 36 -21.36 -2.16 -9.97
N GLU A 37 -21.86 -2.13 -11.20
CA GLU A 37 -23.01 -2.90 -11.66
C GLU A 37 -22.81 -4.42 -11.56
N PHE A 38 -21.57 -4.90 -11.61
CA PHE A 38 -21.24 -6.32 -11.45
C PHE A 38 -20.86 -6.68 -10.01
N TYR A 39 -20.34 -5.72 -9.24
CA TYR A 39 -19.95 -5.92 -7.84
C TYR A 39 -21.13 -5.77 -6.85
N GLY A 40 -22.15 -5.00 -7.21
CA GLY A 40 -23.26 -4.66 -6.33
C GLY A 40 -22.95 -3.48 -5.40
N ASP A 41 -23.54 -3.48 -4.21
CA ASP A 41 -23.26 -2.46 -3.18
C ASP A 41 -21.97 -2.81 -2.43
N PRO A 42 -20.88 -2.03 -2.60
CA PRO A 42 -19.62 -2.36 -1.96
C PRO A 42 -19.66 -2.28 -0.44
N MET A 43 -20.54 -1.46 0.14
CA MET A 43 -20.66 -1.38 1.61
C MET A 43 -21.33 -2.61 2.23
N SER A 44 -21.96 -3.46 1.41
CA SER A 44 -22.58 -4.72 1.84
C SER A 44 -21.71 -5.95 1.52
N ASN A 45 -20.82 -5.84 0.51
CA ASN A 45 -20.09 -6.99 -0.04
C ASN A 45 -18.59 -7.00 0.27
N LEU A 46 -18.01 -5.87 0.68
CA LEU A 46 -16.56 -5.76 0.87
C LEU A 46 -16.06 -6.66 2.02
N VAL A 47 -15.28 -7.65 1.64
CA VAL A 47 -14.44 -8.45 2.54
C VAL A 47 -13.03 -8.46 1.97
N GLN A 48 -12.09 -7.86 2.69
CA GLN A 48 -10.67 -7.81 2.34
C GLN A 48 -9.92 -8.86 3.14
N THR A 49 -9.00 -9.60 2.50
CA THR A 49 -8.01 -10.43 3.20
C THR A 49 -6.62 -10.16 2.65
N LEU A 50 -5.61 -10.15 3.52
CA LEU A 50 -4.21 -10.14 3.14
C LEU A 50 -3.46 -11.22 3.91
N THR A 51 -2.76 -12.09 3.20
CA THR A 51 -1.89 -13.12 3.76
C THR A 51 -0.43 -12.81 3.43
N VAL A 52 0.49 -13.32 4.24
CA VAL A 52 1.91 -13.41 3.89
C VAL A 52 2.38 -14.83 4.18
N ASP A 53 2.91 -15.51 3.16
CA ASP A 53 3.28 -16.93 3.19
C ASP A 53 2.15 -17.82 3.77
N GLY A 54 0.91 -17.51 3.39
CA GLY A 54 -0.30 -18.22 3.83
C GLY A 54 -0.80 -17.84 5.23
N GLN A 55 -0.07 -17.05 6.00
CA GLN A 55 -0.55 -16.53 7.29
C GLN A 55 -1.42 -15.29 7.08
N VAL A 56 -2.66 -15.32 7.56
CA VAL A 56 -3.56 -14.16 7.53
C VAL A 56 -2.99 -13.04 8.41
N MET A 57 -2.67 -11.92 7.79
CA MET A 57 -2.17 -10.72 8.47
C MET A 57 -3.26 -9.68 8.67
N GLN A 58 -4.12 -9.52 7.67
CA GLN A 58 -5.23 -8.58 7.72
C GLN A 58 -6.50 -9.26 7.21
N ARG A 59 -7.61 -9.00 7.89
CA ARG A 59 -8.96 -9.34 7.43
C ARG A 59 -9.92 -8.28 7.94
N ALA A 60 -10.75 -7.74 7.06
CA ALA A 60 -11.74 -6.72 7.43
C ALA A 60 -12.93 -6.72 6.48
N GLU A 61 -14.02 -6.16 6.96
CA GLU A 61 -15.26 -5.99 6.23
C GLU A 61 -15.64 -4.50 6.15
N ALA A 62 -16.61 -4.14 5.31
CA ALA A 62 -17.08 -2.75 5.20
C ALA A 62 -17.49 -2.13 6.55
N GLY A 63 -18.01 -2.94 7.48
CA GLY A 63 -18.40 -2.50 8.81
C GLY A 63 -17.24 -2.04 9.70
N ASP A 64 -15.99 -2.39 9.36
CA ASP A 64 -14.80 -1.97 10.10
C ASP A 64 -14.31 -0.56 9.69
N MET A 65 -14.90 0.03 8.63
CA MET A 65 -14.51 1.35 8.16
C MET A 65 -15.03 2.45 9.09
N ILE A 66 -14.16 3.38 9.50
CA ILE A 66 -14.56 4.59 10.23
C ILE A 66 -15.37 5.53 9.35
N HIS A 67 -15.02 5.60 8.05
CA HIS A 67 -15.70 6.40 7.03
C HIS A 67 -16.04 5.49 5.85
N SER A 68 -17.28 5.51 5.40
CA SER A 68 -17.74 4.78 4.22
C SER A 68 -17.04 5.24 2.95
N LEU A 69 -17.09 4.41 1.90
CA LEU A 69 -16.57 4.78 0.57
C LEU A 69 -17.20 6.07 0.04
N TRP A 70 -18.48 6.31 0.36
CA TRP A 70 -19.21 7.50 -0.07
C TRP A 70 -18.68 8.76 0.60
N GLU A 71 -18.45 8.72 1.92
CA GLU A 71 -17.88 9.84 2.69
C GLU A 71 -16.45 10.15 2.25
N ILE A 72 -15.65 9.13 1.92
CA ILE A 72 -14.29 9.32 1.41
C ILE A 72 -14.31 10.10 0.08
N ILE A 73 -15.20 9.72 -0.85
CA ILE A 73 -15.34 10.41 -2.15
C ILE A 73 -15.84 11.84 -1.93
N GLU A 74 -16.87 12.02 -1.10
CA GLU A 74 -17.41 13.34 -0.75
C GLU A 74 -16.30 14.25 -0.21
N TYR A 75 -15.58 13.79 0.81
CA TYR A 75 -14.53 14.57 1.45
C TYR A 75 -13.38 14.89 0.48
N ALA A 76 -12.90 13.91 -0.30
CA ALA A 76 -11.86 14.13 -1.30
C ALA A 76 -12.27 15.20 -2.33
N SER A 77 -13.50 15.12 -2.84
CA SER A 77 -14.05 16.06 -3.83
C SER A 77 -14.24 17.48 -3.30
N SER A 78 -14.34 17.66 -1.97
CA SER A 78 -14.42 18.98 -1.33
C SER A 78 -13.08 19.73 -1.30
N ILE A 79 -11.97 19.01 -1.47
CA ILE A 79 -10.60 19.55 -1.37
C ILE A 79 -9.95 19.66 -2.75
N ILE A 80 -10.12 18.64 -3.60
CA ILE A 80 -9.54 18.56 -4.94
C ILE A 80 -10.59 18.16 -5.97
N THR A 81 -10.45 18.64 -7.20
CA THR A 81 -11.26 18.16 -8.33
C THR A 81 -10.88 16.72 -8.65
N LEU A 82 -11.85 15.82 -8.61
CA LEU A 82 -11.69 14.43 -9.05
C LEU A 82 -11.95 14.33 -10.56
N TYR A 83 -11.10 13.58 -11.26
CA TYR A 83 -11.21 13.32 -12.69
C TYR A 83 -11.50 11.83 -12.96
N PRO A 84 -12.16 11.51 -14.09
CA PRO A 84 -12.27 10.13 -14.55
C PRO A 84 -10.87 9.49 -14.65
N GLY A 85 -10.69 8.35 -13.99
CA GLY A 85 -9.41 7.65 -13.92
C GLY A 85 -8.65 7.86 -12.59
N ASP A 86 -9.10 8.77 -11.72
CA ASP A 86 -8.52 8.90 -10.38
C ASP A 86 -8.76 7.63 -9.55
N VAL A 87 -7.76 7.25 -8.76
CA VAL A 87 -7.79 6.08 -7.87
C VAL A 87 -7.65 6.54 -6.43
N ILE A 88 -8.61 6.15 -5.59
CA ILE A 88 -8.63 6.48 -4.17
C ILE A 88 -8.35 5.22 -3.35
N ASN A 89 -7.25 5.24 -2.59
CA ASN A 89 -6.98 4.21 -1.58
C ASN A 89 -7.77 4.56 -0.30
N ASN A 90 -8.68 3.67 0.10
CA ASN A 90 -9.68 3.90 1.15
C ASN A 90 -9.21 3.55 2.58
N GLY A 91 -7.90 3.37 2.79
CA GLY A 91 -7.31 3.06 4.09
C GLY A 91 -6.86 1.61 4.22
N THR A 92 -6.48 1.20 5.43
CA THR A 92 -6.03 -0.16 5.72
C THR A 92 -6.63 -0.62 7.04
N SER A 93 -6.94 -1.91 7.13
CA SER A 93 -7.42 -2.53 8.36
C SER A 93 -6.29 -2.82 9.36
N GLY A 94 -6.65 -3.28 10.55
CA GLY A 94 -5.68 -3.73 11.55
C GLY A 94 -4.82 -4.90 11.05
N GLY A 95 -3.63 -5.05 11.65
CA GLY A 95 -2.69 -6.14 11.30
C GLY A 95 -1.51 -5.74 10.41
N THR A 96 -1.32 -4.43 10.18
CA THR A 96 -0.09 -3.93 9.55
C THR A 96 1.13 -4.23 10.43
N GLY A 97 2.30 -4.42 9.81
CA GLY A 97 3.54 -4.72 10.55
C GLY A 97 3.91 -3.70 11.62
N MET A 98 3.68 -2.40 11.35
CA MET A 98 3.84 -1.36 12.37
C MET A 98 2.80 -1.51 13.49
N GLY A 99 1.54 -1.80 13.14
CA GLY A 99 0.44 -1.98 14.09
C GLY A 99 0.63 -3.18 15.03
N THR A 100 1.18 -4.29 14.53
CA THR A 100 1.54 -5.47 15.34
C THR A 100 2.80 -5.22 16.16
N ALA A 101 3.76 -4.45 15.63
CA ALA A 101 4.98 -4.08 16.35
C ALA A 101 4.69 -3.31 17.65
N VAL A 102 3.71 -2.39 17.63
CA VAL A 102 3.29 -1.68 18.85
C VAL A 102 2.65 -2.62 19.90
N ARG A 103 2.26 -3.82 19.50
CA ARG A 103 1.68 -4.88 20.36
C ARG A 103 2.71 -5.96 20.75
N GLY A 104 3.98 -5.78 20.39
CA GLY A 104 5.09 -6.67 20.78
C GLY A 104 5.57 -7.61 19.67
N GLU A 105 4.94 -7.61 18.50
CA GLU A 105 5.32 -8.44 17.35
C GLU A 105 6.00 -7.56 16.28
N GLN A 106 7.31 -7.33 16.41
CA GLN A 106 8.06 -6.60 15.38
C GLN A 106 8.17 -7.44 14.10
N ARG A 107 7.28 -7.21 13.14
CA ARG A 107 7.31 -7.87 11.83
C ARG A 107 7.15 -6.85 10.71
N PHE A 108 8.15 -6.80 9.83
CA PHE A 108 8.07 -6.15 8.52
C PHE A 108 8.30 -7.20 7.44
N LEU A 109 7.88 -6.89 6.21
CA LEU A 109 8.09 -7.77 5.07
C LEU A 109 9.58 -8.07 4.87
N GLN A 110 9.89 -9.33 4.59
CA GLN A 110 11.23 -9.83 4.32
C GLN A 110 11.35 -10.27 2.86
N SER A 111 12.57 -10.20 2.31
CA SER A 111 12.83 -10.67 0.95
C SER A 111 12.51 -12.17 0.81
N GLY A 112 11.80 -12.52 -0.24
CA GLY A 112 11.37 -13.88 -0.55
C GLY A 112 9.95 -14.21 -0.10
N GLU A 113 9.38 -13.45 0.85
CA GLU A 113 7.99 -13.62 1.29
C GLU A 113 7.01 -13.29 0.15
N VAL A 114 5.88 -13.98 0.14
CA VAL A 114 4.80 -13.76 -0.83
C VAL A 114 3.58 -13.20 -0.10
N MET A 115 3.14 -12.02 -0.52
CA MET A 115 1.87 -11.45 -0.09
C MET A 115 0.77 -11.90 -1.03
N GLU A 116 -0.39 -12.27 -0.50
CA GLU A 116 -1.61 -12.43 -1.30
C GLU A 116 -2.69 -11.49 -0.77
N ALA A 117 -3.13 -10.56 -1.60
CA ALA A 117 -4.20 -9.63 -1.27
C ALA A 117 -5.46 -10.00 -2.07
N SER A 118 -6.59 -10.07 -1.39
CA SER A 118 -7.87 -10.41 -2.00
C SER A 118 -9.01 -9.51 -1.53
N ILE A 119 -9.96 -9.31 -2.42
CA ILE A 119 -11.29 -8.78 -2.11
C ILE A 119 -12.32 -9.74 -2.70
N ASP A 120 -13.23 -10.23 -1.87
CA ASP A 120 -14.30 -11.13 -2.29
C ASP A 120 -15.13 -10.48 -3.40
N GLY A 121 -15.38 -11.20 -4.49
CA GLY A 121 -16.10 -10.67 -5.66
C GLY A 121 -15.27 -9.83 -6.63
N ILE A 122 -14.01 -9.47 -6.29
CA ILE A 122 -13.07 -8.81 -7.21
C ILE A 122 -12.00 -9.80 -7.68
N GLY A 123 -11.31 -10.44 -6.74
CA GLY A 123 -10.23 -11.39 -7.04
C GLY A 123 -9.04 -11.23 -6.10
N SER A 124 -7.95 -11.91 -6.44
CA SER A 124 -6.72 -11.95 -5.64
C SER A 124 -5.51 -11.62 -6.50
N MET A 125 -4.50 -10.99 -5.87
CA MET A 125 -3.19 -10.77 -6.46
C MET A 125 -2.10 -11.29 -5.53
N SER A 126 -1.06 -11.88 -6.12
CA SER A 126 0.12 -12.38 -5.41
C SER A 126 1.32 -11.51 -5.75
N ILE A 127 2.01 -11.03 -4.71
CA ILE A 127 3.14 -10.10 -4.82
C ILE A 127 4.31 -10.70 -4.06
N ARG A 128 5.37 -11.05 -4.78
CA ARG A 128 6.62 -11.50 -4.17
C ARG A 128 7.45 -10.30 -3.75
N VAL A 129 7.90 -10.30 -2.49
CA VAL A 129 8.80 -9.28 -1.96
C VAL A 129 10.22 -9.63 -2.34
N GLU A 130 10.95 -8.69 -2.93
CA GLU A 130 12.36 -8.86 -3.26
C GLU A 130 13.16 -7.67 -2.74
N ALA A 131 14.23 -7.94 -1.99
CA ALA A 131 15.15 -6.89 -1.57
C ALA A 131 15.95 -6.38 -2.77
N GLU A 132 16.07 -5.06 -2.86
CA GLU A 132 17.01 -4.45 -3.80
C GLU A 132 18.45 -4.87 -3.43
N PRO A 133 19.28 -5.26 -4.41
CA PRO A 133 20.69 -5.52 -4.15
C PRO A 133 21.37 -4.26 -3.63
N PRO A 134 22.40 -4.41 -2.75
CA PRO A 134 23.12 -3.25 -2.26
C PRO A 134 23.74 -2.47 -3.42
N PRO A 135 23.76 -1.12 -3.35
CA PRO A 135 24.38 -0.29 -4.38
C PRO A 135 25.87 -0.64 -4.53
N PRO A 136 26.44 -0.56 -5.74
CA PRO A 136 27.88 -0.67 -5.91
C PRO A 136 28.63 0.35 -5.05
N GLY A 137 29.77 -0.04 -4.49
CA GLY A 137 30.63 0.89 -3.75
C GLY A 137 31.10 2.06 -4.62
N GLY A 138 31.34 3.22 -4.02
CA GLY A 138 31.95 4.37 -4.69
C GLY A 138 31.00 5.44 -5.23
N THR A 139 29.68 5.28 -5.10
CA THR A 139 28.72 6.38 -5.33
C THR A 139 28.48 7.13 -4.01
N GLY A 140 28.70 8.45 -4.00
CA GLY A 140 28.42 9.30 -2.82
C GLY A 140 26.94 9.32 -2.44
N SER A 141 26.05 8.95 -3.38
CA SER A 141 24.62 8.81 -3.16
C SER A 141 24.22 7.51 -2.46
N ARG A 142 25.06 6.46 -2.47
CA ARG A 142 24.68 5.08 -2.09
C ARG A 142 23.37 4.62 -2.74
N LEU A 143 23.13 5.06 -3.97
CA LEU A 143 22.03 4.58 -4.78
C LEU A 143 22.62 3.74 -5.91
N PRO A 144 21.97 2.63 -6.31
CA PRO A 144 22.37 1.92 -7.50
C PRO A 144 22.24 2.87 -8.70
N PRO A 145 23.21 2.88 -9.63
CA PRO A 145 23.08 3.67 -10.84
C PRO A 145 21.82 3.22 -11.60
N VAL A 146 20.93 4.15 -11.89
CA VAL A 146 19.75 3.88 -12.73
C VAL A 146 20.23 3.61 -14.16
N ASN A 147 20.24 2.34 -14.57
CA ASN A 147 20.60 1.96 -15.94
C ASN A 147 19.53 2.35 -16.97
N SER A 148 18.33 2.71 -16.51
CA SER A 148 17.28 3.32 -17.31
C SER A 148 16.36 4.13 -16.40
N TYR A 149 16.00 5.34 -16.82
CA TYR A 149 14.78 5.98 -16.35
C TYR A 149 13.61 5.25 -17.02
N ARG A 150 12.82 4.50 -16.26
CA ARG A 150 11.48 4.10 -16.72
C ARG A 150 10.48 5.15 -16.25
#